data_AF-A0A7S4R019-F1
#
_entry.id   AF-A0A7S4R019-F1
#
_cell.length_a   1.000
_cell.length_b   1.000
_cell.length_c   1.000
_cell.angle_alpha   90.00
_cell.angle_beta   90.00
_cell.angle_gamma   90.00
#
_symmetry.space_group_name_H-M   'P 1'
#
loop_
_entity.id
_entity.type
_entity.pdbx_description
1 polymer ?
#
loop_
_entity_poly.entity_id
_entity_poly.type
_entity_poly.pdbx_seq_one_letter_code
_entity_poly.pdbx_strand_id
1 'polypeptide(L)'
;RSSDLKDVIGATVKELVDSKREYANANGGIGVDGKKWEEPMSKSERKKKEKEEKKKKMEAEAAAAAGGATNEVSAENAAKKAAKKAEAKAKKAALKAAAAAGGGGGGGKAPAAAAPAAAKAAAKKTSAAKIPPTTSLSTSKLPPHNLAINPNHSLNDRPLVALTVAVLTGAIVELNLVSDHTRPNSALGLPSGGEVVGDLAMARYIARTWSSSQSNMGQLILGADDASSQSAIDQFVDYALIMSKKDEASRIKGIAMTLNRILVNQTFVASATSITLADIALYAGLGFPSQHAAKVALNKALSGGNNNGILRWLNVLTSHPAIRQATQLAVGITGNDEAVFDEDEYTKLEPLVAGMNALEGATPGQVVTRFPRAIWLFARGTC
;
A
#
# COMPACT_ATOMS: atom_id res chain seq x y z
N ARG A 1 -13.90 39.91 -1.96
CA ARG A 1 -13.26 40.36 -3.23
C ARG A 1 -11.73 40.32 -3.18
N SER A 2 -11.02 40.93 -2.22
CA SER A 2 -9.55 40.75 -2.11
C SER A 2 -9.09 39.47 -1.39
N SER A 3 -9.98 38.78 -0.64
CA SER A 3 -9.72 37.48 -0.01
C SER A 3 -9.76 36.34 -1.02
N ASP A 4 -10.77 36.34 -1.89
CA ASP A 4 -11.11 35.22 -2.79
C ASP A 4 -10.03 34.99 -3.86
N LEU A 5 -9.32 36.05 -4.27
CA LEU A 5 -8.23 35.95 -5.24
C LEU A 5 -6.97 35.30 -4.64
N LYS A 6 -6.70 35.49 -3.34
CA LYS A 6 -5.52 34.91 -2.68
C LYS A 6 -5.66 33.41 -2.50
N ASP A 7 -6.87 32.91 -2.28
CA ASP A 7 -7.14 31.47 -2.14
C ASP A 7 -7.04 30.74 -3.49
N VAL A 8 -7.49 31.37 -4.58
CA VAL A 8 -7.34 30.84 -5.95
C VAL A 8 -5.86 30.78 -6.37
N ILE A 9 -5.08 31.84 -6.08
CA ILE A 9 -3.63 31.84 -6.34
C ILE A 9 -2.91 30.80 -5.47
N GLY A 10 -3.33 30.58 -4.22
CA GLY A 10 -2.77 29.55 -3.35
C GLY A 10 -3.00 28.12 -3.86
N ALA A 11 -4.20 27.83 -4.38
CA ALA A 11 -4.56 26.53 -4.96
C ALA A 11 -3.74 26.21 -6.23
N THR A 12 -3.68 27.16 -7.16
CA THR A 12 -2.96 26.97 -8.44
C THR A 12 -1.44 26.83 -8.25
N VAL A 13 -0.85 27.58 -7.32
CA VAL A 13 0.59 27.46 -7.00
C VAL A 13 0.91 26.10 -6.36
N LYS A 14 0.01 25.56 -5.54
CA LYS A 14 0.20 24.25 -4.92
C LYS A 14 0.13 23.12 -5.97
N GLU A 15 -0.85 23.20 -6.86
CA GLU A 15 -1.05 22.25 -7.95
C GLU A 15 0.19 22.17 -8.86
N LEU A 16 0.77 23.33 -9.23
CA LEU A 16 1.98 23.36 -10.05
C LEU A 16 3.22 22.75 -9.35
N VAL A 17 3.35 22.92 -8.02
CA VAL A 17 4.47 22.36 -7.25
C VAL A 17 4.34 20.85 -7.10
N ASP A 18 3.11 20.37 -6.95
CA ASP A 18 2.83 18.94 -6.89
C ASP A 18 3.07 18.28 -8.26
N SER A 19 2.65 18.90 -9.38
CA SER A 19 2.97 18.40 -10.72
C SER A 19 4.48 18.37 -11.02
N LYS A 20 5.25 19.38 -10.58
CA LYS A 20 6.72 19.38 -10.74
C LYS A 20 7.41 18.31 -9.90
N ARG A 21 6.92 18.06 -8.69
CA ARG A 21 7.41 17.00 -7.80
C ARG A 21 7.11 15.64 -8.38
N GLU A 22 5.91 15.45 -8.91
CA GLU A 22 5.53 14.22 -9.61
C GLU A 22 6.43 13.96 -10.81
N TYR A 23 6.66 14.96 -11.66
CA TYR A 23 7.55 14.76 -12.80
C TYR A 23 8.98 14.41 -12.35
N ALA A 24 9.50 15.10 -11.33
CA ALA A 24 10.85 14.83 -10.86
C ALA A 24 11.01 13.44 -10.25
N ASN A 25 10.04 13.03 -9.43
CA ASN A 25 10.02 11.69 -8.86
C ASN A 25 9.87 10.64 -9.97
N ALA A 26 9.08 10.93 -11.00
CA ALA A 26 8.92 10.07 -12.16
C ALA A 26 10.21 9.92 -12.98
N ASN A 27 11.16 10.87 -12.88
CA ASN A 27 12.39 10.85 -13.66
C ASN A 27 13.67 10.69 -12.83
N GLY A 28 13.65 9.75 -11.87
CA GLY A 28 14.84 9.41 -11.06
C GLY A 28 15.23 10.47 -10.03
N GLY A 29 14.27 11.29 -9.61
CA GLY A 29 14.50 12.45 -8.76
C GLY A 29 15.03 13.66 -9.52
N ILE A 30 15.02 13.67 -10.87
CA ILE A 30 15.49 14.75 -11.73
C ILE A 30 14.29 15.56 -12.23
N GLY A 31 14.19 16.82 -11.82
CA GLY A 31 13.13 17.74 -12.21
C GLY A 31 13.13 18.05 -13.72
N VAL A 32 12.09 18.77 -14.14
CA VAL A 32 11.91 19.21 -15.54
C VAL A 32 13.11 20.01 -16.06
N ASP A 33 13.93 20.60 -15.18
CA ASP A 33 15.15 21.37 -15.48
C ASP A 33 16.44 20.53 -15.55
N GLY A 34 16.34 19.20 -15.42
CA GLY A 34 17.49 18.28 -15.49
C GLY A 34 18.32 18.18 -14.21
N LYS A 35 17.86 18.73 -13.07
CA LYS A 35 18.57 18.70 -11.77
C LYS A 35 17.80 17.90 -10.72
N LYS A 36 18.49 17.42 -9.67
CA LYS A 36 17.82 16.69 -8.58
C LYS A 36 16.78 17.58 -7.87
N TRP A 37 15.55 17.13 -7.79
CA TRP A 37 14.45 17.89 -7.21
C TRP A 37 14.55 17.94 -5.69
N GLU A 38 14.46 19.17 -5.17
CA GLU A 38 14.37 19.44 -3.74
C GLU A 38 13.05 20.12 -3.43
N GLU A 39 12.35 19.62 -2.40
CA GLU A 39 11.07 20.20 -2.02
C GLU A 39 11.26 21.63 -1.50
N PRO A 40 10.42 22.59 -1.94
CA PRO A 40 10.41 23.93 -1.39
C PRO A 40 9.93 23.90 0.06
N MET A 41 10.88 23.93 1.00
CA MET A 41 10.58 23.98 2.43
C MET A 41 10.13 25.39 2.85
N SER A 42 9.29 25.45 3.88
CA SER A 42 8.92 26.72 4.52
C SER A 42 10.14 27.42 5.14
N LYS A 43 10.10 28.76 5.30
CA LYS A 43 11.20 29.56 5.89
C LYS A 43 11.67 29.02 7.26
N SER A 44 10.78 28.40 8.04
CA SER A 44 11.11 27.81 9.35
C SER A 44 11.81 26.45 9.24
N GLU A 45 11.45 25.61 8.26
CA GLU A 45 12.07 24.30 8.03
C GLU A 45 13.45 24.42 7.37
N ARG A 46 13.64 25.40 6.48
CA ARG A 46 14.95 25.70 5.88
C ARG A 46 15.98 26.10 6.95
N LYS A 47 15.55 26.95 7.90
CA LYS A 47 16.37 27.36 9.06
C LYS A 47 16.61 26.22 10.07
N LYS A 48 15.71 25.23 10.15
CA LYS A 48 15.89 24.04 11.00
C LYS A 48 16.88 23.05 10.38
N LYS A 49 16.78 22.77 9.07
CA LYS A 49 17.75 21.91 8.36
C LYS A 49 19.16 22.52 8.34
N GLU A 50 19.31 23.82 8.09
CA GLU A 50 20.62 24.49 8.08
C GLU A 50 21.33 24.42 9.45
N LYS A 51 20.56 24.41 10.56
CA LYS A 51 21.08 24.27 11.92
C LYS A 51 21.42 22.81 12.26
N GLU A 52 20.67 21.84 11.74
CA GLU A 52 20.96 20.41 11.88
C GLU A 52 22.18 19.98 11.05
N GLU A 53 22.36 20.56 9.86
CA GLU A 53 23.50 20.30 8.99
C GLU A 53 24.78 20.91 9.56
N LYS A 54 24.72 22.11 10.15
CA LYS A 54 25.82 22.66 10.98
C LYS A 54 26.15 21.75 12.17
N LYS A 55 25.16 21.13 12.82
CA LYS A 55 25.39 20.21 13.94
C LYS A 55 26.05 18.90 13.48
N LYS A 56 25.62 18.34 12.35
CA LYS A 56 26.23 17.14 11.74
C LYS A 56 27.66 17.40 11.24
N LYS A 57 27.93 18.58 10.66
CA LYS A 57 29.29 18.96 10.21
C LYS A 57 30.26 19.13 11.39
N MET A 58 29.81 19.73 12.50
CA MET A 58 30.60 19.80 13.74
C MET A 58 30.77 18.43 14.44
N GLU A 59 29.82 17.50 14.30
CA GLU A 59 29.96 16.13 14.83
C GLU A 59 30.88 15.26 13.97
N ALA A 60 30.93 15.48 12.66
CA ALA A 60 31.88 14.82 11.75
C ALA A 60 33.32 15.35 11.92
N GLU A 61 33.53 16.66 12.08
CA GLU A 61 34.84 17.26 12.43
C GLU A 61 35.35 16.82 13.81
N ALA A 62 34.44 16.46 14.74
CA ALA A 62 34.82 15.89 16.04
C ALA A 62 35.17 14.39 15.95
N ALA A 63 34.66 13.65 14.96
CA ALA A 63 34.98 12.24 14.74
C ALA A 63 36.25 12.01 13.89
N ALA A 64 36.60 12.95 12.99
CA ALA A 64 37.79 12.85 12.14
C ALA A 64 39.12 13.16 12.86
N ALA A 65 39.08 13.68 14.09
CA ALA A 65 40.27 13.86 14.94
C ALA A 65 40.72 12.57 15.67
N ALA A 66 40.13 11.40 15.35
CA ALA A 66 40.38 10.14 16.07
C ALA A 66 40.83 8.99 15.14
N GLY A 67 41.65 9.28 14.14
CA GLY A 67 42.30 8.26 13.29
C GLY A 67 43.83 8.38 13.33
N GLY A 68 44.48 7.64 14.22
CA GLY A 68 45.94 7.48 14.23
C GLY A 68 46.37 6.43 15.26
N ALA A 69 46.55 5.20 14.81
CA ALA A 69 46.86 4.04 15.64
C ALA A 69 48.27 4.11 16.25
N THR A 70 48.36 4.04 17.57
CA THR A 70 49.21 3.11 18.33
C THR A 70 48.82 3.23 19.81
N ASN A 71 48.72 2.09 20.49
CA ASN A 71 48.04 1.91 21.78
C ASN A 71 48.45 2.90 22.89
N GLU A 72 47.50 3.75 23.31
CA GLU A 72 47.16 3.97 24.72
C GLU A 72 45.79 4.65 24.81
N VAL A 73 44.77 3.83 25.07
CA VAL A 73 43.34 4.17 25.12
C VAL A 73 43.08 5.17 26.28
N SER A 74 43.02 6.51 26.08
CA SER A 74 42.19 7.41 26.94
C SER A 74 42.15 8.94 26.65
N ALA A 75 43.14 9.63 26.04
CA ALA A 75 43.34 11.06 26.41
C ALA A 75 42.71 12.18 25.54
N GLU A 76 42.89 12.24 24.21
CA GLU A 76 42.54 13.48 23.47
C GLU A 76 41.02 13.64 23.19
N ASN A 77 40.26 12.53 23.14
CA ASN A 77 38.79 12.53 23.01
C ASN A 77 38.05 13.02 24.27
N ALA A 78 38.73 13.16 25.41
CA ALA A 78 38.17 13.72 26.64
C ALA A 78 38.14 15.27 26.61
N ALA A 79 39.08 15.93 25.92
CA ALA A 79 39.19 17.39 25.93
C ALA A 79 38.05 18.09 25.15
N LYS A 80 37.65 17.56 23.99
CA LYS A 80 36.56 18.16 23.19
C LYS A 80 35.16 17.85 23.74
N LYS A 81 34.93 16.69 24.40
CA LYS A 81 33.66 16.38 25.10
C LYS A 81 33.44 17.28 26.33
N ALA A 82 34.51 17.77 26.97
CA ALA A 82 34.45 18.72 28.07
C ALA A 82 34.05 20.14 27.64
N ALA A 83 34.55 20.66 26.53
CA ALA A 83 34.14 21.97 26.00
C ALA A 83 32.64 21.99 25.61
N LYS A 84 32.11 20.88 25.07
CA LYS A 84 30.69 20.72 24.70
C LYS A 84 29.75 20.61 25.93
N LYS A 85 30.26 20.22 27.10
CA LYS A 85 29.54 20.21 28.39
C LYS A 85 29.50 21.61 29.05
N ALA A 86 30.43 22.50 28.70
CA ALA A 86 30.52 23.87 29.21
C ALA A 86 29.53 24.83 28.52
N GLU A 87 29.40 24.77 27.19
CA GLU A 87 28.49 25.70 26.48
C GLU A 87 27.00 25.35 26.69
N ALA A 88 26.67 24.07 26.90
CA ALA A 88 25.31 23.61 27.24
C ALA A 88 24.86 24.07 28.64
N LYS A 89 25.81 24.26 29.57
CA LYS A 89 25.56 24.87 30.88
C LYS A 89 25.28 26.37 30.77
N ALA A 90 25.94 27.09 29.86
CA ALA A 90 25.72 28.53 29.64
C ALA A 90 24.31 28.84 29.08
N LYS A 91 23.80 28.00 28.17
CA LYS A 91 22.45 28.20 27.59
C LYS A 91 21.30 27.82 28.54
N LYS A 92 21.49 26.83 29.43
CA LYS A 92 20.49 26.49 30.46
C LYS A 92 20.41 27.53 31.59
N ALA A 93 21.47 28.31 31.79
CA ALA A 93 21.51 29.45 32.71
C ALA A 93 20.76 30.69 32.16
N ALA A 94 20.88 31.00 30.87
CA ALA A 94 20.14 32.11 30.26
C ALA A 94 18.61 31.89 30.23
N LEU A 95 18.16 30.63 30.08
CA LEU A 95 16.73 30.27 30.15
C LEU A 95 16.14 30.34 31.57
N LYS A 96 16.98 30.26 32.62
CA LYS A 96 16.55 30.43 34.02
C LYS A 96 16.40 31.91 34.41
N ALA A 97 16.87 32.85 33.58
CA ALA A 97 16.76 34.29 33.80
C ALA A 97 15.48 34.91 33.20
N ALA A 98 14.82 34.27 32.22
CA ALA A 98 13.58 34.80 31.64
C ALA A 98 12.30 34.34 32.38
N ALA A 99 12.39 33.31 33.24
CA ALA A 99 11.26 32.80 34.04
C ALA A 99 11.09 33.53 35.39
N ALA A 100 11.88 34.57 35.66
CA ALA A 100 11.89 35.34 36.90
C ALA A 100 11.23 36.73 36.77
N ALA A 101 10.24 36.88 35.89
CA ALA A 101 9.42 38.09 35.80
C ALA A 101 7.94 37.70 35.88
N GLY A 102 7.41 37.64 37.11
CA GLY A 102 6.00 37.33 37.35
C GLY A 102 5.67 37.21 38.83
N GLY A 103 6.08 38.19 39.63
CA GLY A 103 5.71 38.30 41.04
C GLY A 103 5.04 39.64 41.32
N GLY A 104 3.92 39.58 42.04
CA GLY A 104 3.21 40.72 42.64
C GLY A 104 1.70 40.61 42.46
N GLY A 105 0.87 40.52 43.50
CA GLY A 105 1.15 40.52 44.93
C GLY A 105 -0.14 40.77 45.73
N GLY A 106 -0.26 40.10 46.88
CA GLY A 106 -1.00 40.49 48.11
C GLY A 106 -2.54 40.59 48.07
N GLY A 107 -3.28 40.27 49.13
CA GLY A 107 -2.93 39.78 50.46
C GLY A 107 -4.14 39.93 51.42
N GLY A 108 -4.17 39.12 52.51
CA GLY A 108 -5.07 39.27 53.68
C GLY A 108 -6.06 38.12 53.89
N LYS A 109 -5.77 37.09 54.72
CA LYS A 109 -6.12 36.90 56.17
C LYS A 109 -7.65 36.94 56.43
N ALA A 110 -8.33 36.03 57.12
CA ALA A 110 -7.99 34.99 58.10
C ALA A 110 -9.20 33.98 58.23
N PRO A 111 -9.15 32.94 59.08
CA PRO A 111 -9.83 31.64 58.86
C PRO A 111 -11.15 31.44 59.65
N ALA A 112 -12.01 30.52 59.21
CA ALA A 112 -12.58 29.43 60.02
C ALA A 112 -13.61 28.57 59.25
N ALA A 113 -13.39 27.26 59.34
CA ALA A 113 -14.35 26.13 59.43
C ALA A 113 -15.63 26.03 58.56
N ALA A 114 -15.77 24.82 58.00
CA ALA A 114 -16.97 24.00 57.86
C ALA A 114 -17.66 23.88 56.49
N ALA A 115 -17.89 22.59 56.15
CA ALA A 115 -18.88 21.98 55.28
C ALA A 115 -18.70 22.00 53.74
N PRO A 116 -18.99 20.86 53.07
CA PRO A 116 -18.75 20.67 51.65
C PRO A 116 -19.95 21.16 50.82
N ALA A 117 -19.70 21.94 49.78
CA ALA A 117 -20.71 22.30 48.79
C ALA A 117 -20.13 22.16 47.37
N ALA A 118 -20.89 21.43 46.56
CA ALA A 118 -20.63 21.16 45.16
C ALA A 118 -20.39 22.43 44.34
N ALA A 119 -19.30 22.45 43.57
CA ALA A 119 -19.06 23.47 42.55
C ALA A 119 -18.94 22.79 41.18
N LYS A 120 -19.95 23.04 40.35
CA LYS A 120 -19.98 22.76 38.91
C LYS A 120 -18.75 23.37 38.23
N ALA A 121 -17.86 22.53 37.72
CA ALA A 121 -16.80 22.95 36.82
C ALA A 121 -17.38 23.11 35.40
N ALA A 122 -17.50 24.37 34.96
CA ALA A 122 -17.79 24.69 33.57
C ALA A 122 -16.57 24.31 32.71
N ALA A 123 -16.70 23.22 31.96
CA ALA A 123 -15.70 22.78 30.99
C ALA A 123 -15.67 23.76 29.80
N LYS A 124 -14.54 24.45 29.67
CA LYS A 124 -14.22 25.34 28.54
C LYS A 124 -14.06 24.48 27.29
N LYS A 125 -15.06 24.52 26.38
CA LYS A 125 -15.00 23.87 25.05
C LYS A 125 -13.80 24.39 24.27
N THR A 126 -12.73 23.61 24.19
CA THR A 126 -11.71 23.74 23.17
C THR A 126 -12.29 23.27 21.85
N SER A 127 -12.41 24.17 20.88
CA SER A 127 -12.81 23.88 19.50
C SER A 127 -11.81 22.93 18.86
N ALA A 128 -12.16 21.64 18.78
CA ALA A 128 -11.41 20.65 18.02
C ALA A 128 -11.48 21.02 16.53
N ALA A 129 -10.31 21.05 15.89
CA ALA A 129 -10.18 21.26 14.45
C ALA A 129 -11.01 20.22 13.69
N LYS A 130 -11.81 20.70 12.74
CA LYS A 130 -12.69 19.93 11.87
C LYS A 130 -11.82 19.00 11.02
N ILE A 131 -11.68 17.75 11.45
CA ILE A 131 -11.09 16.67 10.62
C ILE A 131 -12.04 16.52 9.42
N PRO A 132 -11.54 16.54 8.17
CA PRO A 132 -12.38 16.32 7.00
C PRO A 132 -13.08 14.96 7.14
N PRO A 133 -14.35 14.83 6.70
CA PRO A 133 -15.09 13.59 6.85
C PRO A 133 -14.30 12.48 6.16
N THR A 134 -13.85 11.49 6.93
CA THR A 134 -13.52 10.17 6.42
C THR A 134 -14.73 9.72 5.63
N THR A 135 -14.57 9.58 4.31
CA THR A 135 -15.55 9.01 3.41
C THR A 135 -16.20 7.83 4.12
N SER A 136 -17.48 7.95 4.47
CA SER A 136 -18.19 6.84 5.08
C SER A 136 -18.14 5.73 4.06
N LEU A 137 -17.40 4.66 4.36
CA LEU A 137 -17.41 3.42 3.59
C LEU A 137 -18.88 3.11 3.37
N SER A 138 -19.29 3.26 2.11
CA SER A 138 -20.65 3.04 1.67
C SER A 138 -21.13 1.76 2.33
N THR A 139 -22.27 1.80 3.01
CA THR A 139 -22.95 0.63 3.58
C THR A 139 -23.54 -0.22 2.46
N SER A 140 -22.78 -0.41 1.40
CA SER A 140 -23.03 -1.43 0.42
C SER A 140 -23.12 -2.75 1.19
N LYS A 141 -24.28 -3.39 1.11
CA LYS A 141 -24.47 -4.74 1.64
C LYS A 141 -24.43 -5.67 0.45
N LEU A 142 -23.23 -6.12 0.07
CA LEU A 142 -23.14 -7.28 -0.81
C LEU A 142 -23.95 -8.42 -0.19
N PRO A 143 -24.75 -9.16 -0.98
CA PRO A 143 -25.37 -10.38 -0.50
C PRO A 143 -24.31 -11.33 0.06
N PRO A 144 -24.63 -12.13 1.09
CA PRO A 144 -23.73 -13.14 1.62
C PRO A 144 -23.12 -14.00 0.50
N HIS A 145 -21.82 -14.30 0.61
CA HIS A 145 -21.07 -15.10 -0.36
C HIS A 145 -20.92 -14.49 -1.76
N ASN A 146 -21.36 -13.25 -1.98
CA ASN A 146 -21.06 -12.53 -3.21
C ASN A 146 -19.68 -11.85 -3.09
N LEU A 147 -18.78 -12.17 -4.01
CA LEU A 147 -17.48 -11.53 -4.16
C LEU A 147 -17.56 -10.56 -5.34
N ALA A 148 -17.56 -9.26 -5.05
CA ALA A 148 -17.61 -8.21 -6.05
C ALA A 148 -16.23 -7.88 -6.59
N ILE A 149 -16.10 -7.85 -7.92
CA ILE A 149 -14.88 -7.50 -8.63
C ILE A 149 -15.19 -6.39 -9.61
N ASN A 150 -14.38 -5.32 -9.56
CA ASN A 150 -14.45 -4.28 -10.57
C ASN A 150 -13.71 -4.77 -11.83
N PRO A 151 -14.41 -4.98 -12.96
CA PRO A 151 -13.79 -5.46 -14.20
C PRO A 151 -12.90 -4.40 -14.87
N ASN A 152 -13.03 -3.12 -14.52
CA ASN A 152 -12.23 -2.02 -15.09
C ASN A 152 -10.86 -1.89 -14.41
N HIS A 153 -10.66 -2.51 -13.26
CA HIS A 153 -9.37 -2.50 -12.58
C HIS A 153 -8.36 -3.40 -13.28
N SER A 154 -7.09 -3.01 -13.15
CA SER A 154 -5.96 -3.82 -13.60
C SER A 154 -6.02 -5.19 -12.92
N LEU A 155 -5.48 -6.22 -13.58
CA LEU A 155 -5.49 -7.57 -13.02
C LEU A 155 -4.85 -7.62 -11.62
N ASN A 156 -3.85 -6.79 -11.35
CA ASN A 156 -3.15 -6.73 -10.06
C ASN A 156 -3.99 -6.15 -8.92
N ASP A 157 -5.00 -5.34 -9.23
CA ASP A 157 -5.89 -4.72 -8.24
C ASP A 157 -7.16 -5.55 -8.01
N ARG A 158 -7.33 -6.64 -8.77
CA ARG A 158 -8.38 -7.64 -8.58
C ARG A 158 -8.00 -8.59 -7.43
N PRO A 159 -8.98 -9.26 -6.80
CA PRO A 159 -8.75 -10.02 -5.58
C PRO A 159 -8.19 -11.43 -5.86
N LEU A 160 -7.00 -11.46 -6.48
CA LEU A 160 -6.36 -12.69 -6.95
C LEU A 160 -5.90 -13.58 -5.80
N VAL A 161 -5.48 -13.00 -4.68
CA VAL A 161 -5.08 -13.78 -3.50
C VAL A 161 -6.31 -14.48 -2.90
N ALA A 162 -7.41 -13.76 -2.74
CA ALA A 162 -8.68 -14.29 -2.24
C ALA A 162 -9.24 -15.36 -3.17
N LEU A 163 -9.25 -15.13 -4.50
CA LEU A 163 -9.68 -16.13 -5.48
C LEU A 163 -8.79 -17.37 -5.46
N THR A 164 -7.47 -17.21 -5.32
CA THR A 164 -6.54 -18.35 -5.22
C THR A 164 -6.83 -19.18 -3.97
N VAL A 165 -7.04 -18.52 -2.83
CA VAL A 165 -7.41 -19.20 -1.58
C VAL A 165 -8.79 -19.85 -1.68
N ALA A 166 -9.76 -19.23 -2.34
CA ALA A 166 -11.09 -19.80 -2.57
C ALA A 166 -11.01 -21.08 -3.42
N VAL A 167 -10.16 -21.09 -4.46
CA VAL A 167 -9.95 -22.29 -5.28
C VAL A 167 -9.22 -23.37 -4.49
N LEU A 168 -8.16 -23.03 -3.74
CA LEU A 168 -7.43 -24.00 -2.92
C LEU A 168 -8.29 -24.67 -1.86
N THR A 169 -9.21 -23.92 -1.25
CA THR A 169 -10.10 -24.41 -0.20
C THR A 169 -11.39 -25.06 -0.71
N GLY A 170 -11.66 -24.98 -2.02
CA GLY A 170 -12.93 -25.41 -2.62
C GLY A 170 -14.09 -24.42 -2.41
N ALA A 171 -13.89 -23.35 -1.64
CA ALA A 171 -14.90 -22.33 -1.37
C ALA A 171 -15.43 -21.65 -2.63
N ILE A 172 -14.67 -21.66 -3.73
CA ILE A 172 -15.07 -21.03 -4.99
C ILE A 172 -16.40 -21.54 -5.56
N VAL A 173 -16.82 -22.77 -5.22
CA VAL A 173 -18.10 -23.34 -5.67
C VAL A 173 -19.29 -22.70 -4.94
N GLU A 174 -19.06 -22.17 -3.73
CA GLU A 174 -20.08 -21.52 -2.91
C GLU A 174 -20.09 -19.99 -3.05
N LEU A 175 -19.01 -19.41 -3.59
CA LEU A 175 -18.91 -17.97 -3.84
C LEU A 175 -19.55 -17.59 -5.17
N ASN A 176 -20.38 -16.55 -5.15
CA ASN A 176 -20.94 -15.96 -6.36
C ASN A 176 -20.08 -14.76 -6.78
N LEU A 177 -19.46 -14.84 -7.96
CA LEU A 177 -18.60 -13.77 -8.46
C LEU A 177 -19.45 -12.73 -9.18
N VAL A 178 -19.47 -11.51 -8.66
CA VAL A 178 -20.30 -10.41 -9.17
C VAL A 178 -19.39 -9.36 -9.79
N SER A 179 -19.68 -8.96 -11.02
CA SER A 179 -19.08 -7.77 -11.63
C SER A 179 -19.71 -6.54 -10.98
N ASP A 180 -18.90 -5.61 -10.49
CA ASP A 180 -19.39 -4.33 -9.96
C ASP A 180 -18.36 -3.24 -10.27
N HIS A 181 -18.60 -2.53 -11.37
CA HIS A 181 -17.73 -1.44 -11.85
C HIS A 181 -17.82 -0.17 -11.00
N THR A 182 -18.87 -0.03 -10.18
CA THR A 182 -19.10 1.16 -9.35
C THR A 182 -18.22 1.16 -8.09
N ARG A 183 -17.62 0.01 -7.75
CA ARG A 183 -16.82 -0.14 -6.54
C ARG A 183 -15.35 0.20 -6.77
N PRO A 184 -14.77 1.04 -5.90
CA PRO A 184 -13.33 1.32 -5.94
C PRO A 184 -12.48 0.18 -5.36
N ASN A 185 -13.07 -0.80 -4.68
CA ASN A 185 -12.32 -1.94 -4.12
C ASN A 185 -13.18 -3.20 -4.20
N SER A 186 -12.53 -4.34 -4.40
CA SER A 186 -13.19 -5.64 -4.26
C SER A 186 -13.59 -5.92 -2.82
N ALA A 187 -14.76 -6.52 -2.67
CA ALA A 187 -15.35 -6.83 -1.37
C ALA A 187 -16.10 -8.17 -1.41
N LEU A 188 -16.22 -8.80 -0.24
CA LEU A 188 -16.92 -10.06 -0.04
C LEU A 188 -18.05 -9.88 0.97
N GLY A 189 -19.28 -10.20 0.59
CA GLY A 189 -20.45 -10.15 1.48
C GLY A 189 -20.41 -11.25 2.55
N LEU A 190 -20.65 -10.87 3.81
CA LEU A 190 -20.62 -11.76 4.97
C LEU A 190 -22.00 -12.35 5.30
N PRO A 191 -22.08 -13.61 5.76
CA PRO A 191 -23.35 -14.22 6.23
C PRO A 191 -23.98 -13.50 7.42
N SER A 192 -23.16 -12.91 8.29
CA SER A 192 -23.62 -12.11 9.44
C SER A 192 -24.15 -10.72 9.04
N GLY A 193 -24.13 -10.38 7.75
CA GLY A 193 -24.28 -9.03 7.25
C GLY A 193 -22.95 -8.25 7.29
N GLY A 194 -22.85 -7.24 6.41
CA GLY A 194 -21.63 -6.47 6.18
C GLY A 194 -20.76 -7.08 5.06
N GLU A 195 -19.57 -6.52 4.88
CA GLU A 195 -18.62 -6.97 3.85
C GLU A 195 -17.17 -6.89 4.35
N VAL A 196 -16.32 -7.75 3.81
CA VAL A 196 -14.86 -7.70 4.00
C VAL A 196 -14.25 -7.06 2.77
N VAL A 197 -13.56 -5.95 2.95
CA VAL A 197 -12.90 -5.21 1.86
C VAL A 197 -11.41 -5.52 1.86
N GLY A 198 -10.86 -5.76 0.66
CA GLY A 198 -9.43 -5.95 0.44
C GLY A 198 -9.01 -7.42 0.29
N ASP A 199 -8.13 -7.67 -0.68
CA ASP A 199 -7.79 -9.00 -1.16
C ASP A 199 -7.28 -9.95 -0.05
N LEU A 200 -6.29 -9.52 0.72
CA LEU A 200 -5.72 -10.33 1.81
C LEU A 200 -6.68 -10.53 2.98
N ALA A 201 -7.57 -9.58 3.25
CA ALA A 201 -8.57 -9.72 4.31
C ALA A 201 -9.63 -10.74 3.90
N MET A 202 -10.11 -10.68 2.66
CA MET A 202 -11.01 -11.67 2.08
C MET A 202 -10.36 -13.06 2.07
N ALA A 203 -9.09 -13.16 1.64
CA ALA A 203 -8.35 -14.42 1.63
C ALA A 203 -8.28 -15.07 3.03
N ARG A 204 -7.93 -14.30 4.07
CA ARG A 204 -7.92 -14.80 5.46
C ARG A 204 -9.31 -15.24 5.92
N TYR A 205 -10.34 -14.46 5.59
CA TYR A 205 -11.72 -14.80 5.94
C TYR A 205 -12.17 -16.11 5.29
N ILE A 206 -11.93 -16.27 3.98
CA ILE A 206 -12.25 -17.48 3.23
C ILE A 206 -11.50 -18.69 3.82
N ALA A 207 -10.19 -18.56 4.04
CA ALA A 207 -9.39 -19.64 4.61
C ALA A 207 -9.93 -20.09 5.98
N ARG A 208 -10.29 -19.17 6.87
CA ARG A 208 -10.85 -19.51 8.20
C ARG A 208 -12.22 -20.16 8.12
N THR A 209 -13.10 -19.64 7.26
CA THR A 209 -14.51 -20.06 7.21
C THR A 209 -14.66 -21.43 6.55
N TRP A 210 -13.89 -21.73 5.51
CA TRP A 210 -13.97 -23.01 4.80
C TRP A 210 -13.04 -24.10 5.34
N SER A 211 -12.27 -23.81 6.39
CA SER A 211 -11.47 -24.82 7.09
C SER A 211 -12.32 -25.90 7.75
N SER A 212 -13.53 -25.57 8.22
CA SER A 212 -14.37 -26.47 9.01
C SER A 212 -15.31 -27.34 8.17
N SER A 213 -15.54 -27.01 6.90
CA SER A 213 -16.66 -27.56 6.12
C SER A 213 -16.28 -28.79 5.29
N GLN A 214 -15.10 -28.78 4.64
CA GLN A 214 -14.76 -29.83 3.65
C GLN A 214 -13.27 -30.18 3.55
N SER A 215 -12.35 -29.26 3.91
CA SER A 215 -10.91 -29.55 3.87
C SER A 215 -10.13 -28.78 4.93
N ASN A 216 -9.16 -29.43 5.57
CA ASN A 216 -8.20 -28.78 6.47
C ASN A 216 -7.22 -27.84 5.72
N MET A 217 -7.46 -27.60 4.43
CA MET A 217 -6.60 -26.78 3.58
C MET A 217 -6.58 -25.33 4.02
N GLY A 218 -7.71 -24.78 4.48
CA GLY A 218 -7.77 -23.41 4.98
C GLY A 218 -6.86 -23.18 6.20
N GLN A 219 -6.85 -24.13 7.14
CA GLN A 219 -5.94 -24.12 8.28
C GLN A 219 -4.50 -24.27 7.81
N LEU A 220 -4.20 -25.22 6.91
CA LEU A 220 -2.85 -25.44 6.40
C LEU A 220 -2.28 -24.18 5.70
N ILE A 221 -3.09 -23.48 4.91
CA ILE A 221 -2.72 -22.23 4.23
C ILE A 221 -2.36 -21.13 5.24
N LEU A 222 -3.00 -21.14 6.41
CA LEU A 222 -2.78 -20.18 7.49
C LEU A 222 -1.73 -20.62 8.52
N GLY A 223 -1.09 -21.78 8.36
CA GLY A 223 -0.06 -22.27 9.29
C GLY A 223 -0.55 -23.25 10.34
N ALA A 224 -1.67 -23.93 10.08
CA ALA A 224 -2.37 -24.82 11.00
C ALA A 224 -2.66 -24.13 12.36
N ASP A 225 -2.81 -24.91 13.44
CA ASP A 225 -3.05 -24.37 14.79
C ASP A 225 -1.74 -23.98 15.51
N ASP A 226 -0.62 -23.89 14.79
CA ASP A 226 0.67 -23.47 15.35
C ASP A 226 0.84 -21.96 15.27
N ALA A 227 0.82 -21.29 16.42
CA ALA A 227 1.00 -19.84 16.53
C ALA A 227 2.34 -19.36 15.94
N SER A 228 3.39 -20.18 16.02
CA SER A 228 4.70 -19.83 15.43
C SER A 228 4.59 -19.76 13.91
N SER A 229 4.05 -20.81 13.29
CA SER A 229 3.82 -20.85 11.84
C SER A 229 2.88 -19.74 11.36
N GLN A 230 1.79 -19.47 12.10
CA GLN A 230 0.88 -18.35 11.81
C GLN A 230 1.63 -17.01 11.81
N SER A 231 2.45 -16.75 12.82
CA SER A 231 3.22 -15.50 12.94
C SER A 231 4.25 -15.34 11.81
N ALA A 232 4.89 -16.44 11.39
CA ALA A 232 5.81 -16.44 10.26
C ALA A 232 5.09 -16.11 8.95
N ILE A 233 3.89 -16.67 8.74
CA ILE A 233 3.06 -16.35 7.56
C ILE A 233 2.66 -14.88 7.56
N ASP A 234 2.16 -14.36 8.69
CA ASP A 234 1.75 -12.96 8.80
C ASP A 234 2.93 -11.99 8.56
N GLN A 235 4.13 -12.34 9.04
CA GLN A 235 5.34 -11.55 8.74
C GLN A 235 5.60 -11.40 7.23
N PHE A 236 5.44 -12.48 6.45
CA PHE A 236 5.64 -12.43 5.01
C PHE A 236 4.48 -11.74 4.27
N VAL A 237 3.26 -11.85 4.77
CA VAL A 237 2.11 -11.10 4.24
C VAL A 237 2.31 -9.59 4.44
N ASP A 238 2.74 -9.18 5.62
CA ASP A 238 3.06 -7.78 5.92
C ASP A 238 4.24 -7.29 5.09
N TYR A 239 5.27 -8.14 4.90
CA TYR A 239 6.37 -7.83 4.01
C TYR A 239 5.88 -7.61 2.57
N ALA A 240 5.03 -8.48 2.03
CA ALA A 240 4.44 -8.32 0.70
C ALA A 240 3.66 -6.99 0.57
N LEU A 241 2.88 -6.63 1.60
CA LEU A 241 2.14 -5.36 1.67
C LEU A 241 3.03 -4.12 1.75
N ILE A 242 4.19 -4.21 2.40
CA ILE A 242 5.17 -3.12 2.43
C ILE A 242 5.84 -3.00 1.06
N MET A 243 6.16 -4.13 0.44
CA MET A 243 6.83 -4.19 -0.86
C MET A 243 5.91 -3.73 -2.00
N SER A 244 4.59 -3.96 -1.94
CA SER A 244 3.64 -3.49 -2.96
C SER A 244 3.59 -1.97 -3.11
N LYS A 245 3.97 -1.22 -2.05
CA LYS A 245 4.08 0.25 -2.06
C LYS A 245 5.38 0.77 -2.69
N LYS A 246 6.31 -0.12 -3.07
CA LYS A 246 7.57 0.23 -3.72
C LYS A 246 7.41 0.21 -5.24
N ASP A 247 8.31 0.91 -5.93
CA ASP A 247 8.45 0.80 -7.38
C ASP A 247 8.76 -0.65 -7.79
N GLU A 248 8.40 -1.01 -9.01
CA GLU A 248 8.47 -2.39 -9.49
C GLU A 248 9.89 -2.98 -9.42
N ALA A 249 10.92 -2.21 -9.80
CA ALA A 249 12.30 -2.68 -9.79
C ALA A 249 12.81 -2.95 -8.36
N SER A 250 12.57 -2.02 -7.44
CA SER A 250 12.91 -2.20 -6.01
C SER A 250 12.11 -3.33 -5.38
N ARG A 251 10.85 -3.48 -5.79
CA ARG A 251 9.95 -4.55 -5.31
C ARG A 251 10.46 -5.92 -5.70
N ILE A 252 10.71 -6.14 -6.99
CA ILE A 252 11.26 -7.39 -7.52
C ILE A 252 12.60 -7.70 -6.85
N LYS A 253 13.51 -6.73 -6.78
CA LYS A 253 14.83 -6.92 -6.17
C LYS A 253 14.75 -7.28 -4.69
N GLY A 254 13.93 -6.58 -3.91
CA GLY A 254 13.78 -6.83 -2.47
C GLY A 254 13.17 -8.19 -2.17
N ILE A 255 12.11 -8.58 -2.90
CA ILE A 255 11.50 -9.90 -2.78
C ILE A 255 12.49 -10.99 -3.20
N ALA A 256 13.19 -10.84 -4.33
CA ALA A 256 14.17 -11.80 -4.82
C ALA A 256 15.32 -12.05 -3.84
N MET A 257 15.91 -10.99 -3.27
CA MET A 257 16.98 -11.13 -2.28
C MET A 257 16.53 -11.91 -1.04
N THR A 258 15.30 -11.65 -0.58
CA THR A 258 14.74 -12.33 0.60
C THR A 258 14.43 -13.80 0.29
N LEU A 259 13.75 -14.05 -0.84
CA LEU A 259 13.33 -15.38 -1.24
C LEU A 259 14.51 -16.29 -1.58
N ASN A 260 15.56 -15.80 -2.24
CA ASN A 260 16.72 -16.64 -2.55
C ASN A 260 17.39 -17.21 -1.31
N ARG A 261 17.45 -16.45 -0.21
CA ARG A 261 18.02 -16.94 1.05
C ARG A 261 17.17 -18.06 1.66
N ILE A 262 15.85 -17.91 1.60
CA ILE A 262 14.89 -18.82 2.21
C ILE A 262 14.78 -20.10 1.38
N LEU A 263 14.58 -19.96 0.07
CA LEU A 263 14.28 -21.06 -0.86
C LEU A 263 15.49 -21.95 -1.18
N VAL A 264 16.67 -21.68 -0.60
CA VAL A 264 17.81 -22.62 -0.66
C VAL A 264 17.43 -23.95 -0.01
N ASN A 265 16.75 -23.90 1.14
CA ASN A 265 16.51 -25.07 1.98
C ASN A 265 15.07 -25.60 1.91
N GLN A 266 14.18 -24.93 1.18
CA GLN A 266 12.76 -25.28 1.14
C GLN A 266 12.09 -24.87 -0.16
N THR A 267 10.94 -25.50 -0.45
CA THR A 267 10.17 -25.28 -1.67
C THR A 267 9.27 -24.05 -1.59
N PHE A 268 8.63 -23.82 -0.44
CA PHE A 268 7.72 -22.70 -0.18
C PHE A 268 8.26 -21.79 0.94
N VAL A 269 7.66 -20.63 1.16
CA VAL A 269 8.25 -19.56 1.98
C VAL A 269 8.09 -19.78 3.48
N ALA A 270 6.91 -20.21 3.93
CA ALA A 270 6.63 -20.44 5.35
C ALA A 270 6.47 -21.94 5.70
N SER A 271 6.37 -22.81 4.70
CA SER A 271 6.24 -24.25 4.84
C SER A 271 7.24 -24.96 3.92
N ALA A 272 7.72 -26.13 4.31
CA ALA A 272 8.60 -26.91 3.43
C ALA A 272 7.82 -27.65 2.33
N THR A 273 6.56 -27.99 2.59
CA THR A 273 5.80 -29.00 1.82
C THR A 273 4.57 -28.46 1.11
N SER A 274 3.99 -27.35 1.58
CA SER A 274 2.70 -26.84 1.10
C SER A 274 2.74 -25.35 0.80
N ILE A 275 1.88 -24.93 -0.14
CA ILE A 275 1.63 -23.52 -0.40
C ILE A 275 0.90 -22.89 0.79
N THR A 276 1.35 -21.72 1.21
CA THR A 276 0.74 -20.95 2.31
C THR A 276 0.27 -19.58 1.81
N LEU A 277 -0.46 -18.85 2.65
CA LEU A 277 -0.86 -17.48 2.33
C LEU A 277 0.35 -16.57 2.08
N ALA A 278 1.49 -16.84 2.73
CA ALA A 278 2.74 -16.11 2.50
C ALA A 278 3.23 -16.24 1.06
N ASP A 279 3.18 -17.44 0.49
CA ASP A 279 3.59 -17.68 -0.91
C ASP A 279 2.69 -16.91 -1.87
N ILE A 280 1.37 -16.98 -1.67
CA ILE A 280 0.39 -16.33 -2.55
C ILE A 280 0.50 -14.80 -2.43
N ALA A 281 0.69 -14.27 -1.22
CA ALA A 281 0.85 -12.84 -0.99
C ALA A 281 2.15 -12.30 -1.62
N LEU A 282 3.28 -13.01 -1.51
CA LEU A 282 4.53 -12.60 -2.15
C LEU A 282 4.46 -12.73 -3.67
N TYR A 283 3.75 -13.74 -4.18
CA TYR A 283 3.50 -13.88 -5.60
C TYR A 283 2.65 -12.73 -6.15
N ALA A 284 1.60 -12.32 -5.41
CA ALA A 284 0.85 -11.12 -5.70
C ALA A 284 1.71 -9.84 -5.60
N GLY A 285 2.62 -9.78 -4.63
CA GLY A 285 3.61 -8.70 -4.50
C GLY A 285 4.54 -8.57 -5.71
N LEU A 286 4.72 -9.62 -6.51
CA LEU A 286 5.44 -9.56 -7.79
C LEU A 286 4.57 -9.13 -8.98
N GLY A 287 3.34 -8.66 -8.73
CA GLY A 287 2.38 -8.31 -9.78
C GLY A 287 1.67 -9.54 -10.37
N PHE A 288 1.47 -10.57 -9.54
CA PHE A 288 0.76 -11.82 -9.87
C PHE A 288 1.03 -12.31 -11.31
N PRO A 289 2.27 -12.72 -11.64
CA PRO A 289 2.73 -12.95 -13.02
C PRO A 289 2.22 -14.27 -13.62
N SER A 290 0.92 -14.53 -13.51
CA SER A 290 0.25 -15.72 -14.05
C SER A 290 0.07 -15.66 -15.58
N GLN A 291 0.14 -14.47 -16.17
CA GLN A 291 0.14 -14.29 -17.62
C GLN A 291 1.55 -14.45 -18.21
N HIS A 292 1.63 -14.99 -19.44
CA HIS A 292 2.91 -15.28 -20.09
C HIS A 292 3.80 -14.03 -20.23
N ALA A 293 3.25 -12.88 -20.64
CA ALA A 293 4.01 -11.64 -20.81
C ALA A 293 4.63 -11.15 -19.50
N ALA A 294 3.85 -11.12 -18.41
CA ALA A 294 4.32 -10.74 -17.09
C ALA A 294 5.42 -11.70 -16.58
N LYS A 295 5.25 -13.00 -16.80
CA LYS A 295 6.26 -14.01 -16.47
C LYS A 295 7.58 -13.77 -17.22
N VAL A 296 7.54 -13.50 -18.52
CA VAL A 296 8.74 -13.24 -19.33
C VAL A 296 9.46 -11.99 -18.86
N ALA A 297 8.73 -10.90 -18.59
CA ALA A 297 9.29 -9.66 -18.06
C ALA A 297 9.98 -9.88 -16.70
N LEU A 298 9.32 -10.60 -15.80
CA LEU A 298 9.88 -10.92 -14.49
C LEU A 298 11.11 -11.84 -14.58
N ASN A 299 11.07 -12.88 -15.43
CA ASN A 299 12.22 -13.74 -15.67
C ASN A 299 13.42 -12.95 -16.18
N LYS A 300 13.20 -12.02 -17.12
CA LYS A 300 14.25 -11.13 -17.62
C LYS A 300 14.84 -10.26 -16.51
N ALA A 301 13.99 -9.68 -15.65
CA ALA A 301 14.43 -8.88 -14.51
C ALA A 301 15.25 -9.70 -13.49
N LEU A 302 14.97 -11.01 -13.37
CA LEU A 302 15.66 -11.93 -12.47
C LEU A 302 16.87 -12.64 -13.10
N SER A 303 17.15 -12.47 -14.39
CA SER A 303 18.21 -13.22 -15.10
C SER A 303 19.64 -12.81 -14.71
N GLY A 304 19.82 -11.69 -14.00
CA GLY A 304 21.14 -11.09 -13.72
C GLY A 304 21.89 -11.59 -12.48
N GLY A 305 21.53 -12.73 -11.87
CA GLY A 305 22.17 -13.20 -10.63
C GLY A 305 21.83 -14.63 -10.23
N ASN A 306 22.29 -15.06 -9.04
CA ASN A 306 21.97 -16.37 -8.46
C ASN A 306 20.51 -16.41 -7.93
N ASN A 307 19.56 -16.32 -8.85
CA ASN A 307 18.12 -16.26 -8.59
C ASN A 307 17.42 -17.60 -8.86
N ASN A 308 18.15 -18.72 -8.80
CA ASN A 308 17.62 -20.05 -9.13
C ASN A 308 16.48 -20.46 -8.20
N GLY A 309 16.57 -20.12 -6.90
CA GLY A 309 15.54 -20.42 -5.90
C GLY A 309 14.20 -19.75 -6.22
N ILE A 310 14.22 -18.42 -6.44
CA ILE A 310 13.00 -17.69 -6.80
C ILE A 310 12.45 -18.10 -8.17
N LEU A 311 13.30 -18.34 -9.18
CA LEU A 311 12.84 -18.78 -10.51
C LEU A 311 12.16 -20.16 -10.44
N ARG A 312 12.71 -21.09 -9.65
CA ARG A 312 12.06 -22.39 -9.38
C ARG A 312 10.70 -22.19 -8.73
N TRP A 313 10.64 -21.43 -7.63
CA TRP A 313 9.39 -21.16 -6.91
C TRP A 313 8.34 -20.46 -7.78
N LEU A 314 8.75 -19.48 -8.60
CA LEU A 314 7.90 -18.79 -9.55
C LEU A 314 7.30 -19.76 -10.58
N ASN A 315 8.09 -20.66 -11.12
CA ASN A 315 7.63 -21.67 -12.07
C ASN A 315 6.63 -22.65 -11.44
N VAL A 316 6.88 -23.07 -10.19
CA VAL A 316 5.96 -23.92 -9.43
C VAL A 316 4.62 -23.21 -9.22
N LEU A 317 4.63 -21.97 -8.71
CA LEU A 317 3.41 -21.21 -8.45
C LEU A 317 2.65 -20.87 -9.73
N THR A 318 3.32 -20.43 -10.79
CA THR A 318 2.66 -20.11 -12.07
C THR A 318 1.96 -21.32 -12.68
N SER A 319 2.52 -22.52 -12.47
CA SER A 319 1.98 -23.77 -12.99
C SER A 319 0.88 -24.35 -12.07
N HIS A 320 0.69 -23.77 -10.88
CA HIS A 320 -0.26 -24.29 -9.91
C HIS A 320 -1.71 -24.11 -10.42
N PRO A 321 -2.53 -25.18 -10.46
CA PRO A 321 -3.89 -25.12 -10.99
C PRO A 321 -4.75 -24.03 -10.35
N ALA A 322 -4.67 -23.87 -9.02
CA ALA A 322 -5.43 -22.86 -8.32
C ALA A 322 -5.09 -21.41 -8.73
N ILE A 323 -3.81 -21.10 -8.97
CA ILE A 323 -3.38 -19.77 -9.42
C ILE A 323 -3.86 -19.50 -10.86
N ARG A 324 -3.78 -20.52 -11.72
CA ARG A 324 -4.28 -20.42 -13.11
C ARG A 324 -5.78 -20.22 -13.15
N GLN A 325 -6.53 -21.01 -12.37
CA GLN A 325 -7.98 -20.89 -12.28
C GLN A 325 -8.40 -19.54 -11.68
N ALA A 326 -7.75 -19.08 -10.60
CA ALA A 326 -8.02 -17.76 -10.03
C ALA A 326 -7.79 -16.63 -11.03
N THR A 327 -6.72 -16.73 -11.83
CA THR A 327 -6.46 -15.78 -12.92
C THR A 327 -7.55 -15.81 -13.97
N GLN A 328 -7.96 -17.01 -14.41
CA GLN A 328 -9.02 -17.18 -15.40
C GLN A 328 -10.36 -16.61 -14.90
N LEU A 329 -10.70 -16.83 -13.63
CA LEU A 329 -11.89 -16.27 -13.01
C LEU A 329 -11.82 -14.74 -12.95
N ALA A 330 -10.69 -14.19 -12.47
CA ALA A 330 -10.49 -12.75 -12.38
C ALA A 330 -10.57 -12.07 -13.76
N VAL A 331 -10.03 -12.70 -14.81
CA VAL A 331 -10.11 -12.20 -16.19
C VAL A 331 -11.52 -12.41 -16.77
N GLY A 332 -12.15 -13.55 -16.53
CA GLY A 332 -13.42 -13.94 -17.14
C GLY A 332 -14.65 -13.17 -16.62
N ILE A 333 -14.56 -12.50 -15.46
CA ILE A 333 -15.65 -11.69 -14.90
C ILE A 333 -15.93 -10.42 -15.71
N THR A 334 -15.05 -10.04 -16.65
CA THR A 334 -15.21 -8.85 -17.51
C THR A 334 -16.33 -8.96 -18.55
N GLY A 335 -17.20 -9.97 -18.47
CA GLY A 335 -18.20 -10.27 -19.51
C GLY A 335 -19.65 -9.97 -19.17
N ASN A 336 -19.99 -9.52 -17.96
CA ASN A 336 -21.39 -9.47 -17.50
C ASN A 336 -21.99 -8.09 -17.27
N ASP A 337 -21.18 -7.05 -17.09
CA ASP A 337 -21.63 -5.67 -17.26
C ASP A 337 -20.73 -5.07 -18.32
N GLU A 338 -21.30 -4.71 -19.46
CA GLU A 338 -20.59 -3.90 -20.45
C GLU A 338 -19.96 -2.71 -19.72
N ALA A 339 -18.73 -2.36 -20.09
CA ALA A 339 -18.10 -1.15 -19.59
C ALA A 339 -19.04 0.01 -19.90
N VAL A 340 -19.85 0.40 -18.92
CA VAL A 340 -20.60 1.65 -18.96
C VAL A 340 -19.52 2.70 -18.81
N PHE A 341 -19.05 3.18 -19.96
CA PHE A 341 -18.32 4.43 -19.99
C PHE A 341 -19.33 5.46 -19.53
N ASP A 342 -19.18 5.96 -18.31
CA ASP A 342 -20.02 7.05 -17.79
C ASP A 342 -20.19 8.08 -18.91
N GLU A 343 -21.44 8.35 -19.29
CA GLU A 343 -21.82 9.23 -20.40
C GLU A 343 -21.43 10.71 -20.15
N ASP A 344 -20.61 10.97 -19.13
CA ASP A 344 -20.13 12.26 -18.71
C ASP A 344 -19.05 12.77 -19.69
N GLU A 345 -19.56 13.52 -20.67
CA GLU A 345 -18.93 14.60 -21.44
C GLU A 345 -17.78 14.25 -22.41
N TYR A 346 -17.04 13.15 -22.20
CA TYR A 346 -15.88 12.79 -23.04
C TYR A 346 -16.10 11.60 -24.00
N THR A 347 -17.25 10.93 -23.93
CA THR A 347 -17.57 9.73 -24.72
C THR A 347 -18.69 9.92 -25.74
N LYS A 348 -19.04 11.16 -26.11
CA LYS A 348 -19.63 11.40 -27.43
C LYS A 348 -18.53 11.27 -28.47
N LEU A 349 -18.12 10.04 -28.76
CA LEU A 349 -17.34 9.77 -29.96
C LEU A 349 -18.14 10.31 -31.15
N GLU A 350 -17.58 11.29 -31.85
CA GLU A 350 -18.19 11.80 -33.07
C GLU A 350 -18.43 10.61 -34.01
N PRO A 351 -19.63 10.48 -34.59
CA PRO A 351 -19.91 9.45 -35.57
C PRO A 351 -18.83 9.49 -36.65
N LEU A 352 -18.16 8.36 -36.90
CA LEU A 352 -17.21 8.24 -38.02
C LEU A 352 -17.85 8.66 -39.35
N VAL A 353 -19.17 8.48 -39.46
CA VAL A 353 -20.00 8.93 -40.58
C VAL A 353 -21.35 9.39 -40.04
N ALA A 354 -21.88 10.49 -40.58
CA ALA A 354 -23.22 10.98 -40.25
C ALA A 354 -24.27 9.86 -40.45
N GLY A 355 -24.99 9.50 -39.37
CA GLY A 355 -26.00 8.44 -39.38
C GLY A 355 -25.53 7.06 -38.90
N MET A 356 -24.26 6.87 -38.53
CA MET A 356 -23.79 5.65 -37.86
C MET A 356 -23.70 5.85 -36.35
N ASN A 357 -24.32 4.94 -35.59
CA ASN A 357 -24.12 4.87 -34.15
C ASN A 357 -22.70 4.37 -33.83
N ALA A 358 -22.12 4.84 -32.74
CA ALA A 358 -20.85 4.30 -32.25
C ALA A 358 -21.01 2.78 -32.00
N LEU A 359 -20.04 2.00 -32.48
CA LEU A 359 -20.04 0.56 -32.27
C LEU A 359 -19.80 0.25 -30.79
N GLU A 360 -20.75 -0.44 -30.18
CA GLU A 360 -20.70 -0.88 -28.79
C GLU A 360 -19.47 -1.77 -28.56
N GLY A 361 -18.53 -1.28 -27.74
CA GLY A 361 -17.26 -1.93 -27.42
C GLY A 361 -16.06 -1.55 -28.31
N ALA A 362 -16.19 -0.55 -29.20
CA ALA A 362 -15.05 -0.05 -29.97
C ALA A 362 -14.20 0.94 -29.15
N THR A 363 -12.91 0.65 -29.01
CA THR A 363 -11.90 1.59 -28.50
C THR A 363 -11.31 2.41 -29.65
N PRO A 364 -11.14 3.75 -29.50
CA PRO A 364 -10.51 4.58 -30.53
C PRO A 364 -9.12 4.05 -30.91
N GLY A 365 -8.88 3.85 -32.21
CA GLY A 365 -7.62 3.31 -32.73
C GLY A 365 -7.48 1.79 -32.70
N GLN A 366 -8.50 1.04 -32.25
CA GLN A 366 -8.54 -0.43 -32.32
C GLN A 366 -9.67 -0.91 -33.23
N VAL A 367 -9.34 -1.78 -34.18
CA VAL A 367 -10.32 -2.43 -35.05
C VAL A 367 -10.96 -3.57 -34.26
N VAL A 368 -12.21 -3.40 -33.86
CA VAL A 368 -13.01 -4.48 -33.25
C VAL A 368 -13.88 -5.11 -34.33
N THR A 369 -13.47 -6.25 -34.86
CA THR A 369 -14.35 -7.06 -35.73
C THR A 369 -15.25 -7.92 -34.84
N ARG A 370 -16.53 -7.57 -34.72
CA ARG A 370 -17.50 -8.56 -34.25
C ARG A 370 -17.71 -9.56 -35.38
N PHE A 371 -17.14 -10.75 -35.25
CA PHE A 371 -17.72 -11.90 -35.95
C PHE A 371 -19.11 -12.11 -35.34
N PRO A 372 -20.21 -12.04 -36.12
CA PRO A 372 -21.52 -12.42 -35.60
C PRO A 372 -21.39 -13.81 -35.00
N ARG A 373 -22.08 -14.08 -33.88
CA ARG A 373 -22.08 -15.40 -33.23
C ARG A 373 -22.34 -16.44 -34.32
N ALA A 374 -21.29 -17.16 -34.72
CA ALA A 374 -21.45 -18.29 -35.60
C ALA A 374 -22.32 -19.28 -34.83
N ILE A 375 -23.55 -19.43 -35.30
CA ILE A 375 -24.37 -20.59 -35.01
C ILE A 375 -23.52 -21.77 -35.49
N TRP A 376 -22.87 -22.46 -34.57
CA TRP A 376 -22.24 -23.76 -34.82
C TRP A 376 -23.37 -24.77 -35.07
N LEU A 377 -23.97 -24.70 -36.24
CA LEU A 377 -24.77 -25.78 -36.80
C LEU A 377 -23.78 -26.89 -37.17
N PHE A 378 -23.57 -27.81 -36.23
CA PHE A 378 -22.93 -29.09 -36.46
C PHE A 378 -23.75 -29.88 -37.50
N ALA A 379 -23.43 -29.73 -38.78
CA ALA A 379 -23.81 -30.71 -39.78
C ALA A 379 -22.94 -31.96 -39.56
N ARG A 380 -23.50 -32.97 -38.89
CA ARG A 380 -22.98 -34.34 -38.95
C ARG A 380 -23.11 -34.83 -40.40
N GLY A 381 -22.05 -34.69 -41.18
CA GLY A 381 -21.88 -35.38 -42.44
C GLY A 381 -21.15 -36.70 -42.20
N THR A 382 -21.88 -37.80 -42.32
CA THR A 382 -21.34 -39.14 -42.54
C THR A 382 -20.65 -39.20 -43.91
N CYS A 383 -19.37 -39.57 -43.94
CA CYS A 383 -18.70 -40.30 -45.00
C CYS A 383 -17.62 -41.17 -44.35
#